data_AF-A0A4S9A4I7-F1
#
_entry.id   AF-A0A4S9A4I7-F1
#
_cell.length_a   1.000
_cell.length_b   1.000
_cell.length_c   1.000
_cell.angle_alpha   90.00
_cell.angle_beta   90.00
_cell.angle_gamma   90.00
#
_symmetry.space_group_name_H-M   'P 1'
#
loop_
_entity.id
_entity.type
_entity.pdbx_description
1 polymer ?
#
loop_
_entity_poly.entity_id
_entity_poly.type
_entity_poly.pdbx_seq_one_letter_code
_entity_poly.pdbx_strand_id
1 'polypeptide(L)'
;MHTAAAGGTTTIITFATQTRDEEDRSLIKVVEAYNARAEATGSYIDYGFHVIIVRNDPEILEHELPVLVRDWGVTSCKLFMTYESQRLTDTQLLDVMLASQKNEMTTVYDLQNRNEYGLTRHQMIHAENGDMIQWLTEKLEDKGMVAPYYHALSRPPIVEMEATNRAIALAGLIENPILFVHIGSPLAATNVRNAQTQGMPIYAETCPQYLNLTYDDLACEGEALQDLVSRKPGSFRFIPNGIPGVETRMSLLYTGGLATGRITPQKFVELTSTNPSKLTLRTKAKNS
;
A
#
# COMPACT_ATOMS: atom_id res chain seq x y z
N MET A 1 -6.51 16.55 4.01
CA MET A 1 -7.10 16.34 5.36
C MET A 1 -8.52 16.91 5.46
N HIS A 2 -8.82 18.13 4.97
CA HIS A 2 -10.19 18.66 4.95
C HIS A 2 -11.20 17.74 4.24
N THR A 3 -10.87 17.26 3.04
CA THR A 3 -11.72 16.35 2.25
C THR A 3 -11.97 15.00 2.94
N ALA A 4 -11.02 14.51 3.72
CA ALA A 4 -11.19 13.29 4.52
C ALA A 4 -12.28 13.49 5.59
N ALA A 5 -12.23 14.62 6.31
CA ALA A 5 -13.22 14.96 7.33
C ALA A 5 -14.62 15.13 6.70
N ALA A 6 -14.72 15.81 5.56
CA ALA A 6 -15.97 15.96 4.81
C ALA A 6 -16.57 14.60 4.41
N GLY A 7 -15.71 13.62 4.10
CA GLY A 7 -16.08 12.23 3.78
C GLY A 7 -16.33 11.32 4.97
N GLY A 8 -16.28 11.82 6.21
CA GLY A 8 -16.45 11.02 7.43
C GLY A 8 -15.23 10.21 7.86
N THR A 9 -14.04 10.50 7.32
CA THR A 9 -12.77 9.91 7.75
C THR A 9 -12.06 10.84 8.74
N THR A 10 -11.87 10.37 9.98
CA THR A 10 -11.32 11.18 11.09
C THR A 10 -9.85 10.91 11.40
N THR A 11 -9.24 9.93 10.74
CA THR A 11 -7.82 9.60 10.89
C THR A 11 -7.28 9.11 9.56
N ILE A 12 -6.08 9.56 9.18
CA ILE A 12 -5.38 9.07 7.99
C ILE A 12 -4.01 8.53 8.36
N ILE A 13 -3.58 7.48 7.69
CA ILE A 13 -2.19 7.02 7.76
C ILE A 13 -1.65 7.15 6.34
N THR A 14 -0.65 8.00 6.18
CA THR A 14 -0.09 8.34 4.88
C THR A 14 1.29 7.72 4.71
N PHE A 15 1.77 7.64 3.48
CA PHE A 15 3.09 7.12 3.18
C PHE A 15 4.13 8.25 3.16
N ALA A 16 5.07 8.21 4.09
CA ALA A 16 6.33 8.95 3.99
C ALA A 16 7.23 8.19 3.02
N THR A 17 7.58 8.81 1.89
CA THR A 17 8.16 8.10 0.76
C THR A 17 9.65 8.32 0.66
N GLN A 18 10.44 7.26 0.90
CA GLN A 18 11.87 7.26 0.56
C GLN A 18 12.03 7.24 -0.97
N THR A 19 12.92 8.06 -1.50
CA THR A 19 13.31 8.04 -2.91
C THR A 19 14.71 7.44 -3.10
N ARG A 20 15.12 7.29 -4.36
CA ARG A 20 16.50 6.89 -4.71
C ARG A 20 17.46 8.08 -4.80
N ASP A 21 17.05 9.26 -4.32
CA ASP A 21 17.96 10.39 -4.15
C ASP A 21 18.72 10.26 -2.82
N GLU A 22 19.95 10.75 -2.75
CA GLU A 22 20.78 10.63 -1.53
C GLU A 22 20.25 11.50 -0.37
N GLU A 23 19.53 12.57 -0.67
CA GLU A 23 18.90 13.44 0.34
C GLU A 23 17.83 12.68 1.16
N ASP A 24 17.15 11.72 0.53
CA ASP A 24 16.12 10.88 1.14
C ASP A 24 16.67 9.54 1.65
N ARG A 25 17.99 9.36 1.75
CA ARG A 25 18.57 8.07 2.18
C ARG A 25 18.16 7.68 3.61
N SER A 26 18.03 8.64 4.52
CA SER A 26 17.58 8.41 5.90
C SER A 26 16.05 8.32 5.99
N LEU A 27 15.54 7.24 6.57
CA LEU A 27 14.12 7.03 6.81
C LEU A 27 13.57 8.00 7.85
N ILE A 28 14.36 8.34 8.88
CA ILE A 28 13.97 9.34 9.89
C ILE A 28 13.78 10.70 9.24
N LYS A 29 14.74 11.16 8.42
CA LYS A 29 14.63 12.45 7.73
C LYS A 29 13.43 12.51 6.79
N VAL A 30 13.12 11.41 6.12
CA VAL A 30 11.92 11.28 5.29
C VAL A 30 10.66 11.48 6.14
N VAL A 31 10.54 10.83 7.29
CA VAL A 31 9.38 11.00 8.19
C VAL A 31 9.32 12.43 8.75
N GLU A 32 10.46 13.00 9.16
CA GLU A 32 10.55 14.39 9.63
C GLU A 32 10.06 15.39 8.58
N ALA A 33 10.49 15.24 7.32
CA ALA A 33 10.08 16.12 6.23
C ALA A 33 8.57 16.04 5.97
N TYR A 34 7.99 14.84 6.00
CA TYR A 34 6.54 14.66 5.85
C TYR A 34 5.76 15.22 7.03
N ASN A 35 6.26 15.06 8.27
CA ASN A 35 5.64 15.65 9.46
C ASN A 35 5.70 17.18 9.41
N ALA A 36 6.85 17.76 9.07
CA ALA A 36 7.02 19.21 8.91
C ALA A 36 6.07 19.78 7.85
N ARG A 37 5.86 19.04 6.74
CA ARG A 37 4.88 19.42 5.72
C ARG A 37 3.45 19.40 6.28
N ALA A 38 3.08 18.38 7.03
CA ALA A 38 1.76 18.27 7.65
C ALA A 38 1.51 19.39 8.67
N GLU A 39 2.50 19.73 9.49
CA GLU A 39 2.46 20.85 10.43
C GLU A 39 2.34 22.19 9.72
N ALA A 40 3.13 22.42 8.66
CA ALA A 40 3.11 23.66 7.89
C ALA A 40 1.77 23.89 7.16
N THR A 41 1.15 22.82 6.65
CA THR A 41 -0.17 22.92 5.99
C THR A 41 -1.35 22.89 6.96
N GLY A 42 -1.12 22.43 8.20
CA GLY A 42 -2.15 22.12 9.18
C GLY A 42 -2.91 20.82 8.88
N SER A 43 -3.43 20.17 9.94
CA SER A 43 -4.34 19.04 9.83
C SER A 43 -5.63 19.29 10.61
N TYR A 44 -6.76 18.92 10.00
CA TYR A 44 -8.09 18.95 10.62
C TYR A 44 -8.47 17.63 11.31
N ILE A 45 -7.64 16.59 11.14
CA ILE A 45 -7.89 15.23 11.62
C ILE A 45 -6.59 14.61 12.14
N ASP A 46 -6.68 13.53 12.90
CA ASP A 46 -5.49 12.81 13.34
C ASP A 46 -4.77 12.17 12.14
N TYR A 47 -3.46 12.07 12.22
CA TYR A 47 -2.67 11.41 11.18
C TYR A 47 -1.49 10.61 11.73
N GLY A 48 -1.00 9.67 10.92
CA GLY A 48 0.22 8.92 11.17
C GLY A 48 0.92 8.55 9.86
N PHE A 49 2.03 7.81 9.97
CA PHE A 49 2.86 7.45 8.83
C PHE A 49 3.10 5.94 8.73
N HIS A 50 3.01 5.45 7.50
CA HIS A 50 3.79 4.31 7.02
C HIS A 50 5.06 4.86 6.38
N VAL A 51 6.17 4.12 6.43
CA VAL A 51 7.38 4.49 5.67
C VAL A 51 7.55 3.59 4.45
N ILE A 52 7.71 4.16 3.26
CA ILE A 52 8.11 3.39 2.06
C ILE A 52 9.62 3.24 2.07
N ILE A 53 10.10 2.03 1.87
CA ILE A 53 11.53 1.70 1.82
C ILE A 53 11.87 1.22 0.41
N VAL A 54 12.83 1.88 -0.24
CA VAL A 54 13.24 1.58 -1.63
C VAL A 54 14.70 1.14 -1.75
N ARG A 55 15.37 0.95 -0.60
CA ARG A 55 16.78 0.52 -0.46
C ARG A 55 16.92 -0.45 0.72
N ASN A 56 17.93 -1.32 0.69
CA ASN A 56 18.25 -2.27 1.76
C ASN A 56 19.53 -1.90 2.54
N ASP A 57 19.80 -0.59 2.73
CA ASP A 57 20.99 -0.09 3.44
C ASP A 57 21.05 -0.67 4.87
N PRO A 58 21.99 -1.59 5.21
CA PRO A 58 21.94 -2.34 6.47
C PRO A 58 22.03 -1.44 7.71
N GLU A 59 22.92 -0.45 7.69
CA GLU A 59 23.10 0.48 8.82
C GLU A 59 21.84 1.33 9.06
N ILE A 60 21.17 1.78 7.99
CA ILE A 60 19.92 2.54 8.12
C ILE A 60 18.82 1.65 8.67
N LEU A 61 18.67 0.44 8.14
CA LEU A 61 17.65 -0.50 8.62
C LEU A 61 17.87 -0.90 10.08
N GLU A 62 19.12 -1.11 10.49
CA GLU A 62 19.48 -1.51 11.86
C GLU A 62 19.30 -0.36 12.87
N HIS A 63 19.68 0.86 12.50
CA HIS A 63 19.70 1.97 13.45
C HIS A 63 18.43 2.83 13.42
N GLU A 64 17.77 2.97 12.27
CA GLU A 64 16.65 3.90 12.13
C GLU A 64 15.27 3.24 12.32
N LEU A 65 15.08 1.97 11.94
CA LEU A 65 13.79 1.28 12.15
C LEU A 65 13.37 1.25 13.63
N PRO A 66 14.25 0.93 14.60
CA PRO A 66 13.89 0.99 16.02
C PRO A 66 13.48 2.39 16.49
N VAL A 67 14.13 3.43 15.96
CA VAL A 67 13.84 4.83 16.29
C VAL A 67 12.47 5.22 15.75
N LEU A 68 12.15 4.84 14.51
CA LEU A 68 10.82 5.05 13.92
C LEU A 68 9.72 4.36 14.74
N VAL A 69 9.96 3.13 15.20
CA VAL A 69 9.01 2.41 16.06
C VAL A 69 8.84 3.08 17.43
N ARG A 70 9.94 3.35 18.13
CA ARG A 70 9.94 3.77 19.53
C ARG A 70 9.52 5.23 19.68
N ASP A 71 10.12 6.10 18.88
CA ASP A 71 10.07 7.55 19.06
C ASP A 71 8.98 8.17 18.17
N TRP A 72 8.79 7.66 16.95
CA TRP A 72 7.78 8.14 16.01
C TRP A 72 6.48 7.33 16.01
N GLY A 73 6.47 6.14 16.61
CA GLY A 73 5.28 5.27 16.63
C GLY A 73 4.91 4.69 15.26
N VAL A 74 5.84 4.70 14.29
CA VAL A 74 5.65 4.08 12.98
C VAL A 74 5.84 2.57 13.13
N THR A 75 4.78 1.80 12.90
CA THR A 75 4.72 0.34 13.17
C THR A 75 4.54 -0.50 11.90
N SER A 76 4.75 0.11 10.74
CA SER A 76 4.60 -0.54 9.45
C SER A 76 5.42 0.19 8.39
N CYS A 77 5.93 -0.59 7.44
CA CYS A 77 6.64 -0.08 6.28
C CYS A 77 6.10 -0.70 4.99
N LYS A 78 6.40 -0.09 3.86
CA LYS A 78 5.81 -0.38 2.56
C LYS A 78 6.89 -0.66 1.52
N LEU A 79 6.77 -1.81 0.85
CA LEU A 79 7.69 -2.28 -0.18
C LEU A 79 6.97 -2.44 -1.52
N PHE A 80 7.74 -2.34 -2.60
CA PHE A 80 7.25 -2.47 -3.97
C PHE A 80 7.99 -3.60 -4.71
N MET A 81 7.22 -4.40 -5.44
CA MET A 81 7.73 -5.41 -6.38
C MET A 81 7.68 -4.94 -7.85
N THR A 82 7.19 -3.72 -8.06
CA THR A 82 7.05 -3.01 -9.33
C THR A 82 7.57 -1.58 -9.20
N TYR A 83 7.46 -0.80 -10.28
CA TYR A 83 8.00 0.55 -10.45
C TYR A 83 9.52 0.60 -10.28
N GLU A 84 10.27 0.79 -11.35
CA GLU A 84 11.74 0.80 -11.35
C GLU A 84 12.35 1.67 -10.23
N SER A 85 11.79 2.85 -9.98
CA SER A 85 12.26 3.78 -8.94
C SER A 85 12.02 3.30 -7.51
N GLN A 86 11.08 2.39 -7.26
CA GLN A 86 10.70 1.93 -5.91
C GLN A 86 10.91 0.43 -5.70
N ARG A 87 11.09 -0.34 -6.79
CA ARG A 87 11.17 -1.80 -6.79
C ARG A 87 12.38 -2.27 -5.99
N LEU A 88 12.13 -3.26 -5.14
CA LEU A 88 13.15 -4.07 -4.51
C LEU A 88 13.24 -5.43 -5.24
N THR A 89 14.46 -5.94 -5.39
CA THR A 89 14.68 -7.34 -5.79
C THR A 89 14.27 -8.29 -4.66
N ASP A 90 14.09 -9.58 -4.95
CA ASP A 90 13.70 -10.56 -3.93
C ASP A 90 14.72 -10.63 -2.77
N THR A 91 16.02 -10.54 -3.06
CA THR A 91 17.07 -10.47 -2.03
C THR A 91 16.91 -9.23 -1.14
N GLN A 92 16.66 -8.06 -1.75
CA GLN A 92 16.48 -6.83 -0.99
C GLN A 92 15.17 -6.84 -0.18
N LEU A 93 14.11 -7.46 -0.70
CA LEU A 93 12.86 -7.69 0.06
C LEU A 93 13.15 -8.54 1.30
N LEU A 94 13.90 -9.64 1.16
CA LEU A 94 14.28 -10.50 2.27
C LEU A 94 15.11 -9.76 3.32
N ASP A 95 16.07 -8.92 2.90
CA ASP A 95 16.87 -8.11 3.81
C ASP A 95 16.01 -7.15 4.63
N VAL A 96 15.08 -6.43 3.97
CA VAL A 96 14.17 -5.50 4.65
C VAL A 96 13.18 -6.23 5.55
N MET A 97 12.66 -7.39 5.12
CA MET A 97 11.78 -8.23 5.95
C MET A 97 12.49 -8.71 7.21
N LEU A 98 13.72 -9.21 7.08
CA LEU A 98 14.53 -9.67 8.20
C LEU A 98 14.86 -8.53 9.16
N ALA A 99 15.26 -7.36 8.63
CA ALA A 99 15.52 -6.20 9.45
C ALA A 99 14.27 -5.70 10.18
N SER A 100 13.11 -5.71 9.52
CA SER A 100 11.84 -5.31 10.13
C SER A 100 11.41 -6.26 11.25
N GLN A 101 11.64 -7.56 11.08
CA GLN A 101 11.39 -8.56 12.12
C GLN A 101 12.33 -8.38 13.33
N LYS A 102 13.63 -8.16 13.09
CA LYS A 102 14.63 -7.96 14.15
C LYS A 102 14.37 -6.70 14.99
N ASN A 103 13.89 -5.63 14.35
CA ASN A 103 13.75 -4.31 14.95
C ASN A 103 12.33 -4.01 15.46
N GLU A 104 11.56 -5.06 15.74
CA GLU A 104 10.19 -4.96 16.23
C GLU A 104 9.23 -4.17 15.33
N MET A 105 9.55 -3.95 14.05
CA MET A 105 8.68 -3.25 13.10
C MET A 105 7.55 -4.17 12.60
N THR A 106 7.70 -5.50 12.70
CA THR A 106 6.69 -6.49 12.26
C THR A 106 6.45 -7.62 13.28
N THR A 107 6.96 -7.49 14.50
CA THR A 107 6.87 -8.55 15.52
C THR A 107 5.46 -8.70 16.08
N VAL A 108 4.97 -9.94 16.15
CA VAL A 108 3.62 -10.31 16.59
C VAL A 108 3.51 -10.46 18.12
N TYR A 109 4.65 -10.59 18.80
CA TYR A 109 4.71 -10.83 20.25
C TYR A 109 5.59 -9.82 20.97
N ASP A 110 5.00 -9.13 21.95
CA ASP A 110 5.77 -8.49 23.02
C ASP A 110 6.26 -9.60 23.97
N LEU A 111 7.49 -10.08 23.75
CA LEU A 111 8.12 -11.11 24.58
C LEU A 111 8.29 -10.71 26.05
N GLN A 112 8.26 -9.40 26.35
CA GLN A 112 8.46 -8.90 27.71
C GLN A 112 7.14 -8.80 28.49
N ASN A 113 6.02 -8.47 27.85
CA ASN A 113 4.78 -8.16 28.56
C ASN A 113 3.67 -9.21 28.47
N ARG A 114 3.83 -10.31 27.71
CA ARG A 114 2.81 -11.40 27.58
C ARG A 114 1.37 -10.92 27.34
N ASN A 115 1.21 -9.71 26.81
CA ASN A 115 -0.09 -9.15 26.49
C ASN A 115 -0.30 -9.40 25.00
N GLU A 116 -1.44 -10.00 24.68
CA GLU A 116 -2.01 -10.03 23.33
C GLU A 116 -2.35 -8.59 22.95
N TYR A 117 -1.34 -7.81 22.56
CA TYR A 117 -1.62 -6.53 21.93
C TYR A 117 -2.21 -6.85 20.56
N GLY A 118 -3.50 -6.55 20.38
CA GLY A 118 -4.21 -6.57 19.10
C GLY A 118 -3.71 -5.50 18.12
N LEU A 119 -2.38 -5.40 17.99
CA LEU A 119 -1.57 -4.53 17.17
C LEU A 119 -0.77 -5.42 16.23
N THR A 120 -1.31 -5.70 15.05
CA THR A 120 -0.57 -6.44 14.04
C THR A 120 0.40 -5.49 13.36
N ARG A 121 1.64 -5.47 13.83
CA ARG A 121 2.75 -4.86 13.10
C ARG A 121 2.96 -5.61 11.78
N HIS A 122 3.04 -4.91 10.66
CA HIS A 122 2.98 -5.57 9.36
C HIS A 122 3.83 -4.89 8.28
N GLN A 123 4.35 -5.70 7.37
CA GLN A 123 5.00 -5.24 6.16
C GLN A 123 3.95 -5.12 5.06
N MET A 124 3.76 -3.91 4.54
CA MET A 124 2.88 -3.69 3.40
C MET A 124 3.59 -4.02 2.08
N ILE A 125 2.94 -4.74 1.16
CA ILE A 125 3.53 -5.10 -0.14
C ILE A 125 2.62 -4.63 -1.28
N HIS A 126 3.21 -3.92 -2.23
CA HIS A 126 2.59 -3.66 -3.54
C HIS A 126 3.06 -4.79 -4.45
N ALA A 127 2.16 -5.74 -4.72
CA ALA A 127 2.49 -7.01 -5.34
C ALA A 127 2.05 -7.03 -6.81
N GLU A 128 2.91 -6.52 -7.69
CA GLU A 128 2.82 -6.72 -9.13
C GLU A 128 4.20 -7.09 -9.67
N ASN A 129 4.26 -7.96 -10.67
CA ASN A 129 5.53 -8.32 -11.30
C ASN A 129 6.00 -7.20 -12.25
N GLY A 130 6.99 -6.42 -11.81
CA GLY A 130 7.53 -5.31 -12.58
C GLY A 130 8.07 -5.69 -13.96
N ASP A 131 8.68 -6.87 -14.11
CA ASP A 131 9.23 -7.32 -15.40
C ASP A 131 8.14 -7.67 -16.39
N MET A 132 7.08 -8.36 -15.93
CA MET A 132 5.92 -8.68 -16.77
C MET A 132 5.20 -7.41 -17.24
N ILE A 133 5.05 -6.42 -16.34
CA ILE A 133 4.45 -5.12 -16.68
C ILE A 133 5.29 -4.40 -17.71
N GLN A 134 6.61 -4.30 -17.49
CA GLN A 134 7.50 -3.63 -18.42
C GLN A 134 7.45 -4.29 -19.80
N TRP A 135 7.55 -5.62 -19.85
CA TRP A 135 7.49 -6.36 -21.10
C TRP A 135 6.15 -6.14 -21.82
N LEU A 136 5.01 -6.23 -21.14
CA LEU A 136 3.71 -5.99 -21.75
C LEU A 136 3.54 -4.53 -22.21
N THR A 137 4.03 -3.57 -21.43
CA THR A 137 4.01 -2.15 -21.77
C THR A 137 4.75 -1.91 -23.08
N GLU A 138 5.96 -2.45 -23.22
CA GLU A 138 6.75 -2.37 -24.45
C GLU A 138 6.02 -3.00 -25.64
N LYS A 139 5.40 -4.19 -25.48
CA LYS A 139 4.65 -4.84 -26.56
C LYS A 139 3.37 -4.12 -26.99
N LEU A 140 2.74 -3.38 -26.08
CA LEU A 140 1.60 -2.54 -26.42
C LEU A 140 2.06 -1.30 -27.20
N GLU A 141 3.13 -0.65 -26.76
CA GLU A 141 3.66 0.53 -27.43
C GLU A 141 4.28 0.24 -28.79
N ASP A 142 4.95 -0.90 -28.97
CA ASP A 142 5.43 -1.38 -30.28
C ASP A 142 4.29 -1.45 -31.31
N LYS A 143 3.04 -1.60 -30.85
CA LYS A 143 1.82 -1.65 -31.67
C LYS A 143 1.07 -0.31 -31.74
N GLY A 144 1.62 0.76 -31.18
CA GLY A 144 0.97 2.07 -31.08
C GLY A 144 -0.21 2.11 -30.09
N MET A 145 -0.33 1.12 -29.21
CA MET A 145 -1.39 1.03 -28.21
C MET A 145 -1.05 1.89 -26.98
N VAL A 146 -1.16 3.21 -27.12
CA VAL A 146 -0.67 4.20 -26.15
C VAL A 146 -1.77 4.86 -25.29
N ALA A 147 -3.05 4.61 -25.60
CA ALA A 147 -4.20 5.15 -24.87
C ALA A 147 -4.32 4.62 -23.41
N PRO A 148 -5.00 5.34 -22.50
CA PRO A 148 -5.12 4.95 -21.08
C PRO A 148 -5.68 3.55 -20.84
N TYR A 149 -6.59 3.08 -21.68
CA TYR A 149 -7.14 1.72 -21.60
C TYR A 149 -6.06 0.63 -21.59
N TYR A 150 -4.97 0.83 -22.33
CA TYR A 150 -3.86 -0.12 -22.42
C TYR A 150 -3.02 -0.18 -21.15
N HIS A 151 -3.19 0.77 -20.24
CA HIS A 151 -2.64 0.68 -18.89
C HIS A 151 -3.16 -0.56 -18.16
N ALA A 152 -4.48 -0.82 -18.22
CA ALA A 152 -5.07 -2.01 -17.61
C ALA A 152 -4.59 -3.29 -18.31
N LEU A 153 -4.50 -3.27 -19.64
CA LEU A 153 -4.03 -4.43 -20.41
C LEU A 153 -2.53 -4.71 -20.24
N SER A 154 -1.73 -3.72 -19.83
CA SER A 154 -0.32 -3.92 -19.50
C SER A 154 -0.11 -4.65 -18.15
N ARG A 155 -1.18 -4.79 -17.35
CA ARG A 155 -1.15 -5.37 -15.99
C ARG A 155 -2.31 -6.33 -15.78
N PRO A 156 -2.45 -7.38 -16.61
CA PRO A 156 -3.52 -8.35 -16.46
C PRO A 156 -3.42 -9.03 -15.08
N PRO A 157 -4.53 -9.55 -14.52
CA PRO A 157 -4.58 -10.17 -13.19
C PRO A 157 -3.47 -11.17 -12.83
N ILE A 158 -2.91 -11.86 -13.83
CA ILE A 158 -1.79 -12.80 -13.64
C ILE A 158 -0.52 -12.13 -13.09
N VAL A 159 -0.29 -10.86 -13.39
CA VAL A 159 0.86 -10.06 -12.93
C VAL A 159 0.80 -9.86 -11.41
N GLU A 160 -0.38 -9.50 -10.90
CA GLU A 160 -0.62 -9.32 -9.47
C GLU A 160 -0.62 -10.67 -8.75
N MET A 161 -1.26 -11.68 -9.35
CA MET A 161 -1.29 -13.05 -8.83
C MET A 161 0.11 -13.62 -8.60
N GLU A 162 1.00 -13.54 -9.60
CA GLU A 162 2.37 -14.05 -9.50
C GLU A 162 3.12 -13.38 -8.36
N ALA A 163 3.14 -12.04 -8.34
CA ALA A 163 3.87 -11.30 -7.32
C ALA A 163 3.30 -11.52 -5.92
N THR A 164 1.97 -11.67 -5.80
CA THR A 164 1.31 -12.05 -4.54
C THR A 164 1.80 -13.41 -4.05
N ASN A 165 1.83 -14.42 -4.92
CA ASN A 165 2.32 -15.76 -4.56
C ASN A 165 3.80 -15.74 -4.16
N ARG A 166 4.63 -15.01 -4.92
CA ARG A 166 6.05 -14.87 -4.62
C ARG A 166 6.30 -14.16 -3.29
N ALA A 167 5.59 -13.07 -3.02
CA ALA A 167 5.67 -12.38 -1.74
C ALA A 167 5.23 -13.27 -0.56
N ILE A 168 4.20 -14.12 -0.73
CA ILE A 168 3.80 -15.11 0.27
C ILE A 168 4.94 -16.09 0.57
N ALA A 169 5.62 -16.59 -0.47
CA ALA A 169 6.75 -17.49 -0.30
C ALA A 169 7.93 -16.83 0.42
N LEU A 170 8.27 -15.58 0.06
CA LEU A 170 9.33 -14.80 0.73
C LEU A 170 8.98 -14.52 2.20
N ALA A 171 7.74 -14.12 2.47
CA ALA A 171 7.26 -13.88 3.83
C ALA A 171 7.23 -15.16 4.67
N GLY A 172 6.90 -16.31 4.06
CA GLY A 172 6.96 -17.62 4.72
C GLY A 172 8.38 -18.03 5.10
N LEU A 173 9.38 -17.66 4.31
CA LEU A 173 10.80 -17.94 4.62
C LEU A 173 11.29 -17.17 5.87
N ILE A 174 10.84 -15.92 6.03
CA ILE A 174 11.25 -15.06 7.15
C ILE A 174 10.27 -15.15 8.34
N GLU A 175 9.10 -15.78 8.16
CA GLU A 175 7.99 -15.79 9.12
C GLU A 175 7.47 -14.37 9.45
N ASN A 176 7.34 -13.54 8.41
CA ASN A 176 6.97 -12.14 8.55
C ASN A 176 5.47 -11.90 8.25
N PRO A 177 4.71 -11.20 9.11
CA PRO A 177 3.35 -10.76 8.78
C PRO A 177 3.36 -9.74 7.63
N ILE A 178 2.54 -10.02 6.60
CA ILE A 178 2.41 -9.13 5.45
C ILE A 178 0.97 -8.68 5.23
N LEU A 179 0.81 -7.42 4.85
CA LEU A 179 -0.43 -6.85 4.36
C LEU A 179 -0.27 -6.53 2.87
N PHE A 180 -0.95 -7.27 2.01
CA PHE A 180 -1.10 -6.85 0.62
C PHE A 180 -2.02 -5.64 0.56
N VAL A 181 -1.56 -4.55 -0.03
CA VAL A 181 -2.44 -3.39 -0.23
C VAL A 181 -3.10 -3.45 -1.60
N HIS A 182 -4.21 -2.71 -1.75
CA HIS A 182 -4.95 -2.52 -3.01
C HIS A 182 -5.11 -3.78 -3.88
N ILE A 183 -5.40 -4.93 -3.26
CA ILE A 183 -5.70 -6.18 -3.98
C ILE A 183 -6.84 -5.90 -4.97
N GLY A 184 -6.54 -6.04 -6.26
CA GLY A 184 -7.43 -5.68 -7.37
C GLY A 184 -8.00 -6.87 -8.12
N SER A 185 -7.37 -8.04 -8.04
CA SER A 185 -7.81 -9.24 -8.77
C SER A 185 -8.30 -10.39 -7.88
N PRO A 186 -9.30 -11.17 -8.36
CA PRO A 186 -9.71 -12.41 -7.72
C PRO A 186 -8.60 -13.47 -7.61
N LEU A 187 -7.66 -13.48 -8.57
CA LEU A 187 -6.54 -14.42 -8.58
C LEU A 187 -5.58 -14.15 -7.40
N ALA A 188 -5.20 -12.89 -7.19
CA ALA A 188 -4.39 -12.50 -6.04
C ALA A 188 -5.15 -12.72 -4.71
N ALA A 189 -6.45 -12.41 -4.67
CA ALA A 189 -7.29 -12.67 -3.49
C ALA A 189 -7.36 -14.16 -3.13
N THR A 190 -7.35 -15.06 -4.12
CA THR A 190 -7.30 -16.51 -3.90
C THR A 190 -5.96 -16.94 -3.28
N ASN A 191 -4.84 -16.38 -3.74
CA ASN A 191 -3.53 -16.65 -3.12
C ASN A 191 -3.50 -16.22 -1.65
N VAL A 192 -3.99 -15.01 -1.35
CA VAL A 192 -4.15 -14.52 0.02
C VAL A 192 -5.00 -15.49 0.85
N ARG A 193 -6.16 -15.90 0.32
CA ARG A 193 -7.08 -16.79 1.03
C ARG A 193 -6.47 -18.17 1.31
N ASN A 194 -5.73 -18.72 0.36
CA ASN A 194 -5.07 -20.01 0.51
C ASN A 194 -4.02 -19.95 1.61
N ALA A 195 -3.20 -18.90 1.63
CA ALA A 195 -2.18 -18.71 2.66
C ALA A 195 -2.78 -18.47 4.05
N GLN A 196 -3.87 -17.70 4.15
CA GLN A 196 -4.64 -17.55 5.40
C GLN A 196 -5.21 -18.89 5.89
N THR A 197 -5.65 -19.77 4.98
CA THR A 197 -6.15 -21.11 5.33
C THR A 197 -5.05 -22.01 5.90
N GLN A 198 -3.79 -21.75 5.54
CA GLN A 198 -2.62 -22.41 6.09
C GLN A 198 -2.15 -21.79 7.43
N GLY A 199 -2.87 -20.80 7.96
CA GLY A 199 -2.55 -20.14 9.23
C GLY A 199 -1.45 -19.08 9.12
N MET A 200 -1.01 -18.71 7.92
CA MET A 200 -0.02 -17.66 7.74
C MET A 200 -0.60 -16.29 8.14
N PRO A 201 0.19 -15.40 8.77
CA PRO A 201 -0.24 -14.07 9.19
C PRO A 201 -0.29 -13.10 7.99
N ILE A 202 -1.16 -13.40 7.03
CA ILE A 202 -1.32 -12.66 5.78
C ILE A 202 -2.65 -11.92 5.77
N TYR A 203 -2.57 -10.63 5.48
CA TYR A 203 -3.70 -9.72 5.43
C TYR A 203 -3.80 -9.10 4.03
N ALA A 204 -4.98 -8.58 3.70
CA ALA A 204 -5.18 -7.84 2.46
C ALA A 204 -6.10 -6.63 2.68
N GLU A 205 -5.76 -5.56 1.99
CA GLU A 205 -6.58 -4.37 1.80
C GLU A 205 -6.96 -4.27 0.32
N THR A 206 -8.16 -3.76 0.05
CA THR A 206 -8.64 -3.45 -1.29
C THR A 206 -9.20 -2.03 -1.36
N CYS A 207 -9.26 -1.47 -2.56
CA CYS A 207 -9.75 -0.11 -2.79
C CYS A 207 -11.26 -0.13 -3.07
N PRO A 208 -12.08 0.73 -2.43
CA PRO A 208 -13.53 0.77 -2.66
C PRO A 208 -13.91 1.13 -4.11
N GLN A 209 -12.98 1.70 -4.88
CA GLN A 209 -13.09 1.94 -6.31
C GLN A 209 -13.42 0.64 -7.06
N TYR A 210 -12.82 -0.50 -6.71
CA TYR A 210 -13.04 -1.78 -7.40
C TYR A 210 -14.46 -2.34 -7.23
N LEU A 211 -15.26 -1.79 -6.31
CA LEU A 211 -16.67 -2.16 -6.19
C LEU A 211 -17.56 -1.48 -7.23
N ASN A 212 -17.09 -0.37 -7.82
CA ASN A 212 -17.90 0.54 -8.60
C ASN A 212 -17.31 0.84 -9.99
N LEU A 213 -16.00 0.59 -10.19
CA LEU A 213 -15.27 0.89 -11.41
C LEU A 213 -14.63 -0.36 -12.00
N THR A 214 -14.51 -0.38 -13.32
CA THR A 214 -13.95 -1.45 -14.13
C THR A 214 -12.89 -0.90 -15.09
N TYR A 215 -12.23 -1.78 -15.85
CA TYR A 215 -11.29 -1.35 -16.88
C TYR A 215 -11.98 -0.57 -18.02
N ASP A 216 -13.28 -0.77 -18.23
CA ASP A 216 -14.02 -0.07 -19.27
C ASP A 216 -14.11 1.43 -18.96
N ASP A 217 -14.02 1.83 -17.69
CA ASP A 217 -13.99 3.24 -17.27
C ASP A 217 -12.66 3.94 -17.61
N LEU A 218 -11.65 3.19 -18.09
CA LEU A 218 -10.39 3.75 -18.63
C LEU A 218 -10.46 3.99 -20.15
N ALA A 219 -11.54 3.57 -20.81
CA ALA A 219 -11.73 3.88 -22.22
C ALA A 219 -11.87 5.40 -22.37
N CYS A 220 -10.96 6.01 -23.14
CA CYS A 220 -11.11 7.39 -23.56
C CYS A 220 -11.01 7.48 -25.08
N GLU A 221 -11.88 8.28 -25.67
CA GLU A 221 -12.01 8.45 -27.11
C GLU A 221 -12.07 9.94 -27.47
N GLY A 222 -11.93 10.25 -28.76
CA GLY A 222 -12.10 11.61 -29.28
C GLY A 222 -11.08 12.61 -28.74
N GLU A 223 -11.54 13.83 -28.44
CA GLU A 223 -10.69 14.96 -28.05
C GLU A 223 -9.88 14.69 -26.78
N ALA A 224 -10.42 13.95 -25.81
CA ALA A 224 -9.73 13.63 -24.56
C ALA A 224 -8.51 12.72 -24.81
N LEU A 225 -8.64 11.75 -25.73
CA LEU A 225 -7.52 10.92 -26.15
C LEU A 225 -6.50 11.76 -26.93
N GLN A 226 -6.97 12.64 -27.79
CA GLN A 226 -6.10 13.45 -28.65
C GLN A 226 -5.27 14.45 -27.83
N ASP A 227 -5.85 15.11 -26.82
CA ASP A 227 -5.14 15.96 -25.87
C ASP A 227 -4.06 15.14 -25.12
N LEU A 228 -4.42 13.97 -24.58
CA LEU A 228 -3.48 13.12 -23.86
C LEU A 228 -2.29 12.69 -24.73
N VAL A 229 -2.54 12.21 -25.95
CA VAL A 229 -1.49 11.77 -26.88
C VAL A 229 -0.63 12.96 -27.32
N SER A 230 -1.21 14.18 -27.38
CA SER A 230 -0.46 15.39 -27.75
C SER A 230 0.49 15.89 -26.66
N ARG A 231 0.24 15.57 -25.39
CA ARG A 231 1.13 15.92 -24.27
C ARG A 231 2.36 15.05 -24.33
N LYS A 232 3.58 15.64 -24.43
CA LYS A 232 4.81 14.83 -24.35
C LYS A 232 4.87 14.12 -23.00
N PRO A 233 5.13 12.79 -22.97
CA PRO A 233 5.50 11.89 -24.07
C PRO A 233 4.35 11.07 -24.73
N GLY A 234 3.08 11.29 -24.39
CA GLY A 234 1.93 10.81 -25.16
C GLY A 234 1.56 9.34 -25.00
N SER A 235 2.12 8.68 -23.97
CA SER A 235 1.83 7.27 -23.65
C SER A 235 1.23 7.10 -22.26
N PHE A 236 0.34 6.10 -22.13
CA PHE A 236 -0.25 5.67 -20.87
C PHE A 236 0.77 5.39 -19.76
N ARG A 237 2.02 5.01 -20.10
CA ARG A 237 3.05 4.71 -19.08
C ARG A 237 3.47 5.95 -18.27
N PHE A 238 3.18 7.15 -18.79
CA PHE A 238 3.54 8.43 -18.17
C PHE A 238 2.37 9.15 -17.53
N ILE A 239 1.17 8.56 -17.57
CA ILE A 239 0.02 9.05 -16.80
C ILE A 239 0.34 8.82 -15.33
N PRO A 240 0.28 9.85 -14.46
CA PRO A 240 0.45 9.67 -13.03
C PRO A 240 -0.61 8.71 -12.48
N ASN A 241 -0.18 7.62 -11.86
CA ASN A 241 -1.08 6.63 -11.28
C ASN A 241 -1.72 7.17 -10.01
N GLY A 242 -3.06 7.21 -9.98
CA GLY A 242 -3.81 7.56 -8.79
C GLY A 242 -5.23 8.00 -9.14
N ILE A 243 -6.16 7.69 -8.24
CA ILE A 243 -7.55 8.13 -8.32
C ILE A 243 -7.90 8.81 -6.99
N PRO A 244 -8.55 9.98 -7.00
CA PRO A 244 -9.03 10.59 -5.76
C PRO A 244 -10.03 9.67 -5.06
N GLY A 245 -9.95 9.58 -3.74
CA GLY A 245 -10.86 8.69 -2.99
C GLY A 245 -11.01 8.98 -1.50
N VAL A 246 -10.23 9.91 -0.93
CA VAL A 246 -10.21 10.10 0.53
C VAL A 246 -11.55 10.60 1.08
N GLU A 247 -12.25 11.46 0.34
CA GLU A 247 -13.59 11.95 0.70
C GLU A 247 -14.67 10.92 0.39
N THR A 248 -14.53 10.22 -0.72
CA THR A 248 -15.60 9.37 -1.25
C THR A 248 -15.53 7.93 -0.74
N ARG A 249 -14.46 7.51 -0.03
CA ARG A 249 -14.27 6.10 0.38
C ARG A 249 -15.45 5.53 1.16
N MET A 250 -16.01 6.29 2.09
CA MET A 250 -17.13 5.84 2.93
C MET A 250 -18.38 5.67 2.07
N SER A 251 -18.67 6.65 1.21
CA SER A 251 -19.81 6.63 0.30
C SER A 251 -19.71 5.54 -0.76
N LEU A 252 -18.52 5.29 -1.31
CA LEU A 252 -18.27 4.23 -2.31
C LEU A 252 -18.48 2.84 -1.70
N LEU A 253 -17.96 2.61 -0.48
CA LEU A 253 -18.16 1.35 0.21
C LEU A 253 -19.60 1.18 0.72
N TYR A 254 -20.25 2.28 1.12
CA TYR A 254 -21.67 2.27 1.49
C TYR A 254 -22.50 1.87 0.27
N THR A 255 -22.32 2.55 -0.86
CA THR A 255 -23.13 2.35 -2.07
C THR A 255 -22.87 0.99 -2.69
N GLY A 256 -21.60 0.64 -2.94
CA GLY A 256 -21.25 -0.62 -3.60
C GLY A 256 -21.33 -1.85 -2.69
N GLY A 257 -21.26 -1.67 -1.37
CA GLY A 257 -21.22 -2.75 -0.39
C GLY A 257 -22.48 -2.86 0.49
N LEU A 258 -22.75 -1.84 1.31
CA LEU A 258 -23.81 -1.91 2.32
C LEU A 258 -25.21 -1.78 1.71
N ALA A 259 -25.43 -0.78 0.87
CA ALA A 259 -26.73 -0.51 0.24
C ALA A 259 -27.17 -1.64 -0.71
N THR A 260 -26.21 -2.38 -1.28
CA THR A 260 -26.46 -3.57 -2.11
C THR A 260 -26.62 -4.86 -1.31
N GLY A 261 -26.46 -4.82 0.02
CA GLY A 261 -26.58 -5.99 0.90
C GLY A 261 -25.39 -6.96 0.84
N ARG A 262 -24.26 -6.59 0.23
CA ARG A 262 -23.05 -7.43 0.16
C ARG A 262 -22.32 -7.52 1.51
N ILE A 263 -22.45 -6.48 2.34
CA ILE A 263 -21.88 -6.43 3.70
C ILE A 263 -22.92 -5.91 4.69
N THR A 264 -22.78 -6.28 5.96
CA THR A 264 -23.64 -5.78 7.04
C THR A 264 -23.15 -4.41 7.56
N PRO A 265 -23.97 -3.65 8.29
CA PRO A 265 -23.52 -2.42 8.95
C PRO A 265 -22.32 -2.64 9.89
N GLN A 266 -22.30 -3.76 10.60
CA GLN A 266 -21.18 -4.14 11.47
C GLN A 266 -19.91 -4.35 10.66
N LYS A 267 -20.01 -5.04 9.51
CA LYS A 267 -18.87 -5.26 8.62
C LYS A 267 -18.38 -3.96 7.98
N PHE A 268 -19.28 -3.03 7.69
CA PHE A 268 -18.91 -1.69 7.20
C PHE A 268 -18.05 -0.94 8.24
N VAL A 269 -18.46 -0.92 9.51
CA VAL A 269 -17.65 -0.33 10.60
C VAL A 269 -16.33 -1.07 10.77
N GLU A 270 -16.36 -2.40 10.70
CA GLU A 270 -15.18 -3.24 10.83
C GLU A 270 -14.11 -2.90 9.77
N LEU A 271 -14.50 -2.80 8.50
CA LEU A 271 -13.61 -2.55 7.37
C LEU A 271 -13.12 -1.10 7.29
N THR A 272 -13.88 -0.14 7.81
CA THR A 272 -13.55 1.29 7.66
C THR A 272 -12.77 1.87 8.84
N SER A 273 -12.88 1.28 10.03
CA SER A 273 -12.23 1.82 11.23
C SER A 273 -11.63 0.75 12.15
N THR A 274 -12.38 -0.30 12.49
CA THR A 274 -11.96 -1.23 13.56
C THR A 274 -10.78 -2.11 13.17
N ASN A 275 -10.73 -2.64 11.94
CA ASN A 275 -9.60 -3.43 11.49
C ASN A 275 -8.37 -2.55 11.23
N PRO A 276 -8.46 -1.42 10.50
CA PRO A 276 -7.33 -0.51 10.36
C PRO A 276 -6.73 -0.08 11.70
N SER A 277 -7.55 0.22 12.72
CA SER A 277 -7.03 0.62 14.03
C SER A 277 -6.25 -0.49 14.74
N LYS A 278 -6.71 -1.75 14.65
CA LYS A 278 -5.96 -2.93 15.15
C LYS A 278 -4.68 -3.20 14.37
N LEU A 279 -4.64 -2.84 13.08
CA LEU A 279 -3.43 -3.04 12.27
C LEU A 279 -2.38 -1.94 12.50
N THR A 280 -2.80 -0.72 12.85
CA THR A 280 -1.92 0.45 12.70
C THR A 280 -1.81 1.37 13.92
N LEU A 281 -2.83 1.42 14.79
CA LEU A 281 -2.86 2.39 15.88
C LEU A 281 -2.39 1.78 17.19
N ARG A 282 -1.37 2.41 17.80
CA ARG A 282 -0.93 2.08 19.14
C ARG A 282 -2.06 2.37 20.12
N THR A 283 -2.62 1.35 20.77
CA THR A 283 -3.47 1.52 21.96
C THR A 283 -2.59 1.99 23.13
N LYS A 284 -2.14 3.24 23.10
CA LYS A 284 -1.77 3.91 24.35
C LYS A 284 -3.07 4.27 25.05
N ALA A 285 -3.43 3.50 26.08
CA ALA A 285 -4.22 4.07 27.16
C ALA A 285 -3.45 5.31 27.64
N LYS A 286 -4.01 6.50 27.45
CA LYS A 286 -3.47 7.72 28.05
C LYS A 286 -3.49 7.50 29.55
N ASN A 287 -2.32 7.34 30.16
CA ASN A 287 -2.18 7.66 31.58
C ASN A 287 -2.28 9.19 31.65
N SER A 288 -3.43 9.65 32.13
CA SER A 288 -3.62 10.96 32.75
C SER A 288 -2.61 11.17 33.88
#